data_AF-A0A7X7NGN3-F1
#
_entry.id   AF-A0A7X7NGN3-F1
#
_cell.length_a   1.000
_cell.length_b   1.000
_cell.length_c   1.000
_cell.angle_alpha   90.00
_cell.angle_beta   90.00
_cell.angle_gamma   90.00
#
_symmetry.space_group_name_H-M   'P 1'
#
loop_
_entity.id
_entity.type
_entity.pdbx_description
1 polymer ?
#
loop_
_entity_poly.entity_id
_entity_poly.type
_entity_poly.pdbx_seq_one_letter_code
_entity_poly.pdbx_strand_id
1 'polypeptide(L)'
;MKHNTLISIVSLPALVLLSFALAELGKRKPYDLHLPFISTTFKANGEIDEVFVSYENSDEGWAVSPGDDRYVKDNRKTRVDHTYKENPRQAYLISPFEAELINRVAENMKGAVAVFEKDLKGEKWDRILYLDAYLPEFLKNFYYLFCAARSSFSALPSVTAIADSLLYDRNAEPEKSDLRVQKWRANSDKIMKLRISAKEVTFQIEQWQQKELDNPKRDLWEDNSKKFADVYELFIRLYFNLPPM
;
A
#
# COMPACT_ATOMS: atom_id res chain seq x y z
N MET A 1 10.46 -40.97 -57.43
CA MET A 1 9.36 -40.37 -56.65
C MET A 1 9.96 -39.71 -55.42
N LYS A 2 9.58 -38.45 -55.18
CA LYS A 2 10.16 -37.55 -54.18
C LYS A 2 9.65 -37.89 -52.78
N HIS A 3 10.53 -37.89 -51.79
CA HIS A 3 10.13 -37.75 -50.38
C HIS A 3 10.64 -36.41 -49.88
N ASN A 4 9.70 -35.47 -49.78
CA ASN A 4 9.87 -34.19 -49.11
C ASN A 4 9.71 -34.41 -47.61
N THR A 5 10.78 -34.22 -46.85
CA THR A 5 10.72 -34.11 -45.40
C THR A 5 10.55 -32.63 -45.06
N LEU A 6 9.34 -32.23 -44.68
CA LEU A 6 9.04 -30.91 -44.12
C LEU A 6 9.61 -30.85 -42.70
N ILE A 7 10.70 -30.10 -42.53
CA ILE A 7 11.17 -29.68 -41.21
C ILE A 7 10.26 -28.55 -40.75
N SER A 8 9.38 -28.83 -39.78
CA SER A 8 8.68 -27.78 -39.03
C SER A 8 9.71 -26.99 -38.24
N ILE A 9 9.96 -25.76 -38.67
CA ILE A 9 10.71 -24.78 -37.89
C ILE A 9 9.78 -24.37 -36.74
N VAL A 10 10.07 -24.91 -35.56
CA VAL A 10 9.41 -24.57 -34.31
C VAL A 10 9.61 -23.08 -34.05
N SER A 11 8.49 -22.36 -33.90
CA SER A 11 8.42 -21.00 -33.42
C SER A 11 8.97 -20.92 -31.98
N LEU A 12 10.23 -20.55 -31.82
CA LEU A 12 10.86 -20.39 -30.52
C LEU A 12 11.68 -19.09 -30.32
N PRO A 13 11.24 -17.89 -30.77
CA PRO A 13 11.87 -16.65 -30.30
C PRO A 13 11.17 -16.04 -29.07
N ALA A 14 9.87 -16.30 -28.84
CA ALA A 14 9.12 -15.62 -27.78
C ALA A 14 9.45 -16.11 -26.36
N LEU A 15 9.66 -17.41 -26.17
CA LEU A 15 9.92 -17.99 -24.84
C LEU A 15 11.33 -17.65 -24.32
N VAL A 16 12.31 -17.54 -25.22
CA VAL A 16 13.71 -17.23 -24.91
C VAL A 16 13.86 -15.75 -24.53
N LEU A 17 13.15 -14.84 -25.20
CA LEU A 17 13.15 -13.42 -24.85
C LEU A 17 12.54 -13.14 -23.46
N LEU A 18 11.51 -13.91 -23.08
CA LEU A 18 10.90 -13.78 -21.74
C LEU A 18 11.85 -14.24 -20.62
N SER A 19 12.65 -15.28 -20.88
CA SER A 19 13.56 -15.86 -19.89
C SER A 19 14.82 -15.01 -19.68
N PHE A 20 15.33 -14.34 -20.72
CA PHE A 20 16.40 -13.34 -20.55
C PHE A 20 15.90 -12.07 -19.85
N ALA A 21 14.66 -11.64 -20.09
CA ALA A 21 14.07 -10.49 -19.38
C ALA A 21 13.81 -10.77 -17.88
N LEU A 22 13.50 -12.01 -17.49
CA LEU A 22 13.42 -12.44 -16.09
C LEU A 22 14.79 -12.48 -15.40
N ALA A 23 15.81 -12.99 -16.08
CA ALA A 23 17.17 -13.09 -15.54
C ALA A 23 17.84 -11.72 -15.29
N GLU A 24 17.30 -10.65 -15.88
CA GLU A 24 17.85 -9.29 -15.80
C GLU A 24 17.22 -8.39 -14.72
N LEU A 25 16.22 -8.86 -13.96
CA LEU A 25 15.80 -8.10 -12.77
C LEU A 25 16.88 -8.25 -11.71
N GLY A 26 17.71 -7.21 -11.64
CA GLY A 26 18.87 -7.13 -10.77
C GLY A 26 18.54 -7.44 -9.31
N LYS A 27 19.60 -7.76 -8.55
CA LYS A 27 19.51 -8.02 -7.11
C LYS A 27 18.77 -6.87 -6.41
N ARG A 28 17.74 -7.20 -5.64
CA ARG A 28 17.03 -6.27 -4.75
C ARG A 28 18.06 -5.54 -3.87
N LYS A 29 18.07 -4.21 -3.91
CA LYS A 29 19.01 -3.40 -3.14
C LYS A 29 18.33 -2.85 -1.89
N PRO A 30 18.65 -3.36 -0.69
CA PRO A 30 18.07 -2.87 0.54
C PRO A 30 18.39 -1.39 0.76
N TYR A 31 17.41 -0.68 1.29
CA TYR A 31 17.56 0.66 1.81
C TYR A 31 16.55 0.89 2.93
N ASP A 32 16.76 1.96 3.68
CA ASP A 32 15.88 2.31 4.79
C ASP A 32 14.48 2.66 4.28
N LEU A 33 13.51 1.81 4.64
CA LEU A 33 12.10 2.01 4.38
C LEU A 33 11.46 2.44 5.68
N HIS A 34 11.24 3.74 5.83
CA HIS A 34 10.50 4.29 6.97
C HIS A 34 8.99 4.00 6.84
N LEU A 35 8.58 2.78 6.50
CA LEU A 35 7.17 2.37 6.51
C LEU A 35 6.84 1.76 7.88
N PRO A 36 5.73 2.17 8.52
CA PRO A 36 5.29 1.51 9.74
C PRO A 36 4.83 0.08 9.43
N PHE A 37 4.96 -0.79 10.42
CA PHE A 37 4.34 -2.10 10.40
C PHE A 37 2.87 -1.95 10.77
N ILE A 38 1.99 -2.33 9.85
CA ILE A 38 0.54 -2.33 10.06
C ILE A 38 0.04 -3.75 9.91
N SER A 39 -0.69 -4.25 10.90
CA SER A 39 -1.32 -5.57 10.88
C SER A 39 -2.81 -5.46 11.15
N THR A 40 -3.61 -6.18 10.38
CA THR A 40 -5.06 -6.22 10.55
C THR A 40 -5.50 -7.57 11.09
N THR A 41 -6.30 -7.56 12.15
CA THR A 41 -6.96 -8.74 12.70
C THR A 41 -8.44 -8.68 12.37
N PHE A 42 -9.03 -9.84 12.03
CA PHE A 42 -10.44 -9.97 11.70
C PHE A 42 -11.16 -10.88 12.70
N LYS A 43 -12.43 -10.55 12.96
CA LYS A 43 -13.35 -11.41 13.70
C LYS A 43 -13.77 -12.59 12.83
N ALA A 44 -14.35 -13.62 13.46
CA ALA A 44 -14.85 -14.81 12.76
C ALA A 44 -15.95 -14.51 11.72
N ASN A 45 -16.66 -13.39 11.87
CA ASN A 45 -17.68 -12.92 10.93
C ASN A 45 -17.11 -12.11 9.74
N GLY A 46 -15.78 -11.91 9.69
CA GLY A 46 -15.11 -11.15 8.64
C GLY A 46 -15.05 -9.64 8.87
N GLU A 47 -15.58 -9.13 9.99
CA GLU A 47 -15.42 -7.72 10.37
C GLU A 47 -14.00 -7.44 10.87
N ILE A 48 -13.56 -6.19 10.73
CA ILE A 48 -12.28 -5.74 11.30
C ILE A 48 -12.40 -5.82 12.82
N ASP A 49 -11.48 -6.53 13.44
CA ASP A 49 -11.34 -6.58 14.90
C ASP A 49 -10.48 -5.42 15.39
N GLU A 50 -9.25 -5.34 14.87
CA GLU A 50 -8.25 -4.35 15.28
C GLU A 50 -7.24 -4.16 14.14
N VAL A 51 -6.85 -2.92 13.89
CA VAL A 51 -5.71 -2.58 13.04
C VAL A 51 -4.61 -2.02 13.93
N PHE A 52 -3.51 -2.76 14.06
CA PHE A 52 -2.38 -2.39 14.89
C PHE A 52 -1.26 -1.79 14.05
N VAL A 53 -0.75 -0.64 14.48
CA VAL A 53 0.32 0.13 13.86
C VAL A 53 1.49 0.20 14.84
N SER A 54 2.69 -0.10 14.36
CA SER A 54 3.94 0.05 15.11
C SER A 54 5.07 0.51 14.19
N TYR A 55 6.13 1.03 14.79
CA TYR A 55 7.32 1.48 14.07
C TYR A 55 8.50 0.57 14.40
N GLU A 56 9.41 0.39 13.45
CA GLU A 56 10.58 -0.45 13.66
C GLU A 56 11.40 0.07 14.85
N ASN A 57 11.76 -0.84 15.76
CA ASN A 57 12.48 -0.54 17.00
C ASN A 57 11.73 0.41 17.97
N SER A 58 10.41 0.53 17.84
CA SER A 58 9.55 1.23 18.78
C SER A 58 8.99 0.26 19.83
N ASP A 59 9.07 0.66 21.10
CA ASP A 59 8.35 0.01 22.21
C ASP A 59 6.86 0.44 22.27
N GLU A 60 6.44 1.29 21.32
CA GLU A 60 5.09 1.88 21.24
C GLU A 60 4.32 1.36 20.03
N GLY A 61 3.01 1.18 20.21
CA GLY A 61 2.06 0.80 19.18
C GLY A 61 0.67 1.40 19.41
N TRP A 62 -0.09 1.49 18.34
CA TRP A 62 -1.43 2.06 18.30
C TRP A 62 -2.37 1.05 17.66
N ALA A 63 -3.52 0.82 18.25
CA ALA A 63 -4.56 -0.04 17.71
C ALA A 63 -5.83 0.79 17.47
N VAL A 64 -6.43 0.60 16.30
CA VAL A 64 -7.72 1.21 15.94
C VAL A 64 -8.70 0.07 15.68
N SER A 65 -9.82 0.09 16.39
CA SER A 65 -10.92 -0.84 16.22
C SER A 65 -12.22 -0.06 16.04
N PRO A 66 -13.24 -0.62 15.37
CA PRO A 66 -14.55 0.02 15.27
C PRO A 66 -15.17 0.26 16.66
N GLY A 67 -14.99 1.48 17.20
CA GLY A 67 -15.53 1.94 18.48
C GLY A 67 -14.59 1.92 19.69
N ASP A 68 -13.37 1.40 19.57
CA ASP A 68 -12.36 1.42 20.64
C ASP A 68 -10.97 1.64 20.04
N ASP A 69 -10.21 2.58 20.61
CA ASP A 69 -8.82 2.84 20.25
C ASP A 69 -7.90 2.41 21.39
N ARG A 70 -6.68 1.95 21.07
CA ARG A 70 -5.71 1.51 22.07
C ARG A 70 -4.33 2.09 21.82
N TYR A 71 -3.71 2.55 22.91
CA TYR A 71 -2.29 2.87 22.92
C TYR A 71 -1.55 1.88 23.81
N VAL A 72 -0.54 1.22 23.25
CA VAL A 72 0.29 0.25 23.95
C VAL A 72 1.72 0.75 23.95
N LYS A 73 2.35 0.76 25.12
CA LYS A 73 3.78 1.00 25.28
C LYS A 73 4.35 -0.03 26.22
N ASP A 74 5.23 -0.89 25.71
CA ASP A 74 5.84 -1.97 26.47
C ASP A 74 7.36 -1.85 26.41
N ASN A 75 7.95 -1.34 27.50
CA ASN A 75 9.40 -1.31 27.66
C ASN A 75 9.80 -2.14 28.88
N ARG A 76 11.10 -2.41 29.05
CA ARG A 76 11.63 -3.23 30.15
C ARG A 76 11.23 -2.78 31.57
N LYS A 77 10.73 -1.57 31.76
CA LYS A 77 10.40 -0.96 33.07
C LYS A 77 8.91 -0.63 33.25
N THR A 78 8.17 -0.41 32.18
CA THR A 78 6.79 0.07 32.21
C THR A 78 5.99 -0.54 31.06
N ARG A 79 4.85 -1.13 31.40
CA ARG A 79 3.81 -1.50 30.45
C ARG A 79 2.62 -0.56 30.64
N VAL A 80 2.29 0.18 29.58
CA VAL A 80 1.09 1.02 29.48
C VAL A 80 0.21 0.40 28.42
N ASP A 81 -1.05 0.15 28.76
CA ASP A 81 -2.10 -0.29 27.84
C ASP A 81 -3.32 0.56 28.17
N HIS A 82 -3.60 1.54 27.32
CA HIS A 82 -4.70 2.49 27.53
C HIS A 82 -5.72 2.33 26.41
N THR A 83 -6.99 2.17 26.78
CA THR A 83 -8.11 2.06 25.84
C THR A 83 -8.94 3.34 25.88
N TYR A 84 -9.06 3.99 24.75
CA TYR A 84 -9.97 5.12 24.53
C TYR A 84 -11.26 4.58 23.94
N LYS A 85 -12.36 4.68 24.68
CA LYS A 85 -13.67 4.22 24.21
C LYS A 85 -14.35 5.33 23.44
N GLU A 86 -14.87 5.02 22.27
CA GLU A 86 -15.61 5.99 21.48
C GLU A 86 -17.09 6.04 21.85
N ASN A 87 -17.73 7.17 21.57
CA ASN A 87 -19.18 7.24 21.63
C ASN A 87 -19.75 6.54 20.39
N PRO A 88 -20.61 5.52 20.52
CA PRO A 88 -21.17 4.80 19.36
C PRO A 88 -21.88 5.70 18.34
N ARG A 89 -22.39 6.86 18.77
CA ARG A 89 -23.04 7.85 17.88
C ARG A 89 -22.05 8.68 17.05
N GLN A 90 -20.76 8.58 17.33
CA GLN A 90 -19.69 9.36 16.71
C GLN A 90 -18.59 8.45 16.13
N ALA A 91 -18.68 7.13 16.26
CA ALA A 91 -17.67 6.16 15.81
C ALA A 91 -17.44 6.10 14.28
N TYR A 92 -18.23 6.84 13.49
CA TYR A 92 -17.99 7.02 12.04
C TYR A 92 -17.20 8.30 11.72
N LEU A 93 -16.99 9.17 12.72
CA LEU A 93 -16.18 10.38 12.63
C LEU A 93 -14.76 10.04 13.07
N ILE A 94 -13.76 10.57 12.38
CA ILE A 94 -12.37 10.35 12.78
C ILE A 94 -12.13 11.05 14.13
N SER A 95 -11.69 10.29 15.12
CA SER A 95 -11.30 10.80 16.43
C SER A 95 -9.98 11.59 16.35
N PRO A 96 -9.64 12.44 17.34
CA PRO A 96 -8.31 13.08 17.37
C PRO A 96 -7.16 12.07 17.40
N PHE A 97 -7.36 10.92 18.07
CA PHE A 97 -6.38 9.84 18.16
C PHE A 97 -6.14 9.19 16.79
N GLU A 98 -7.22 8.79 16.12
CA GLU A 98 -7.17 8.20 14.79
C GLU A 98 -6.57 9.17 13.78
N ALA A 99 -6.95 10.45 13.85
CA ALA A 99 -6.42 11.49 12.98
C ALA A 99 -4.91 11.63 13.10
N GLU A 100 -4.40 11.68 14.33
CA GLU A 100 -2.99 11.77 14.60
C GLU A 100 -2.24 10.54 14.07
N LEU A 101 -2.79 9.34 14.30
CA LEU A 101 -2.20 8.09 13.81
C LEU A 101 -2.19 8.04 12.28
N ILE A 102 -3.34 8.31 11.64
CA ILE A 102 -3.47 8.34 10.18
C ILE A 102 -2.54 9.40 9.59
N ASN A 103 -2.41 10.57 10.20
CA ASN A 103 -1.50 11.62 9.75
C ASN A 103 -0.06 11.11 9.68
N ARG A 104 0.41 10.43 10.74
CA ARG A 104 1.75 9.86 10.79
C ARG A 104 1.93 8.79 9.71
N VAL A 105 1.00 7.83 9.61
CA VAL A 105 1.05 6.76 8.62
C VAL A 105 1.01 7.33 7.18
N ALA A 106 0.19 8.35 6.94
CA ALA A 106 0.10 9.04 5.66
C ALA A 106 1.39 9.78 5.30
N GLU A 107 2.09 10.36 6.28
CA GLU A 107 3.41 10.97 6.08
C GLU A 107 4.45 9.93 5.61
N ASN A 108 4.47 8.76 6.26
CA ASN A 108 5.34 7.64 5.87
C ASN A 108 4.98 7.12 4.46
N MET A 109 3.68 6.99 4.15
CA MET A 109 3.21 6.62 2.81
C MET A 109 3.65 7.63 1.76
N LYS A 110 3.48 8.93 2.03
CA LYS A 110 3.91 10.02 1.15
C LYS A 110 5.40 9.92 0.86
N GLY A 111 6.23 9.70 1.88
CA GLY A 111 7.66 9.47 1.72
C GLY A 111 7.99 8.26 0.83
N ALA A 112 7.33 7.13 1.05
CA ALA A 112 7.55 5.91 0.26
C ALA A 112 7.12 6.08 -1.21
N VAL A 113 5.98 6.70 -1.47
CA VAL A 113 5.47 6.98 -2.82
C VAL A 113 6.34 8.01 -3.55
N ALA A 114 6.89 9.00 -2.85
CA ALA A 114 7.85 9.95 -3.42
C ALA A 114 9.17 9.26 -3.81
N VAL A 115 9.68 8.35 -2.98
CA VAL A 115 10.85 7.52 -3.31
C VAL A 115 10.55 6.63 -4.52
N PHE A 116 9.37 6.01 -4.56
CA PHE A 116 8.92 5.22 -5.71
C PHE A 116 8.92 6.02 -7.01
N GLU A 117 8.35 7.24 -7.03
CA GLU A 117 8.35 8.08 -8.24
C GLU A 117 9.76 8.45 -8.68
N LYS A 118 10.61 8.85 -7.72
CA LYS A 118 12.00 9.22 -7.99
C LYS A 118 12.79 8.05 -8.57
N ASP A 119 12.62 6.86 -8.01
CA ASP A 119 13.31 5.66 -8.45
C ASP A 119 12.76 5.15 -9.79
N LEU A 120 11.45 5.29 -10.05
CA LEU A 120 10.86 5.08 -11.38
C LEU A 120 11.42 6.04 -12.43
N LYS A 121 11.54 7.33 -12.10
CA LYS A 121 12.11 8.34 -13.00
C LYS A 121 13.58 8.04 -13.33
N GLY A 122 14.33 7.56 -12.33
CA GLY A 122 15.74 7.21 -12.47
C GLY A 122 15.99 5.77 -12.90
N GLU A 123 14.94 5.01 -13.24
CA GLU A 123 14.99 3.61 -13.64
C GLU A 123 15.81 2.72 -12.67
N LYS A 124 15.70 3.00 -11.36
CA LYS A 124 16.39 2.24 -10.31
C LYS A 124 15.62 0.97 -9.93
N TRP A 125 15.57 0.03 -10.86
CA TRP A 125 14.76 -1.19 -10.77
C TRP A 125 15.10 -2.05 -9.54
N ASP A 126 16.36 -2.11 -9.14
CA ASP A 126 16.84 -2.81 -7.94
C ASP A 126 16.19 -2.31 -6.65
N ARG A 127 15.99 -1.00 -6.53
CA ARG A 127 15.32 -0.35 -5.40
C ARG A 127 13.80 -0.43 -5.50
N ILE A 128 13.25 -0.37 -6.71
CA ILE A 128 11.80 -0.56 -6.94
C ILE A 128 11.39 -1.97 -6.53
N LEU A 129 12.16 -2.98 -6.91
CA LEU A 129 11.92 -4.37 -6.52
C LEU A 129 12.02 -4.58 -5.00
N TYR A 130 12.93 -3.86 -4.35
CA TYR A 130 13.02 -3.90 -2.89
C TYR A 130 11.78 -3.26 -2.26
N LEU A 131 11.35 -2.07 -2.71
CA LEU A 131 10.14 -1.42 -2.21
C LEU A 131 8.87 -2.25 -2.45
N ASP A 132 8.74 -2.84 -3.64
CA ASP A 132 7.60 -3.65 -4.05
C ASP A 132 7.44 -4.93 -3.21
N ALA A 133 8.48 -5.35 -2.48
CA ALA A 133 8.36 -6.45 -1.51
C ALA A 133 7.58 -6.06 -0.24
N TYR A 134 7.49 -4.76 0.09
CA TYR A 134 6.86 -4.27 1.32
C TYR A 134 5.62 -3.41 1.06
N LEU A 135 5.67 -2.58 0.02
CA LEU A 135 4.62 -1.61 -0.28
C LEU A 135 3.23 -2.25 -0.49
N PRO A 136 3.06 -3.40 -1.19
CA PRO A 136 1.74 -4.02 -1.35
C PRO A 136 1.04 -4.34 -0.03
N GLU A 137 1.78 -4.89 0.93
CA GLU A 137 1.27 -5.26 2.25
C GLU A 137 0.93 -4.02 3.07
N PHE A 138 1.79 -2.99 2.99
CA PHE A 138 1.49 -1.68 3.58
C PHE A 138 0.20 -1.08 3.01
N LEU A 139 0.04 -1.04 1.68
CA LEU A 139 -1.13 -0.48 1.00
C LEU A 139 -2.42 -1.22 1.38
N LYS A 140 -2.35 -2.55 1.52
CA LYS A 140 -3.47 -3.37 1.99
C LYS A 140 -3.87 -3.00 3.41
N ASN A 141 -2.92 -2.96 4.32
CA ASN A 141 -3.22 -2.68 5.72
C ASN A 141 -3.59 -1.21 5.96
N PHE A 142 -3.08 -0.29 5.15
CA PHE A 142 -3.52 1.10 5.13
C PHE A 142 -5.01 1.23 4.77
N TYR A 143 -5.51 0.44 3.81
CA TYR A 143 -6.95 0.38 3.52
C TYR A 143 -7.77 0.00 4.75
N TYR A 144 -7.36 -1.04 5.47
CA TYR A 144 -8.08 -1.48 6.66
C TYR A 144 -7.98 -0.48 7.81
N LEU A 145 -6.82 0.18 7.99
CA LEU A 145 -6.69 1.27 8.97
C LEU A 145 -7.73 2.38 8.72
N PHE A 146 -7.85 2.80 7.47
CA PHE A 146 -8.82 3.82 7.08
C PHE A 146 -10.27 3.35 7.32
N CYS A 147 -10.58 2.10 6.95
CA CYS A 147 -11.91 1.52 7.16
C CYS A 147 -12.26 1.35 8.64
N ALA A 148 -11.28 0.98 9.48
CA ALA A 148 -11.45 0.88 10.92
C ALA A 148 -11.77 2.26 11.52
N ALA A 149 -10.99 3.29 11.16
CA ALA A 149 -11.16 4.64 11.68
C ALA A 149 -12.45 5.35 11.24
N ARG A 150 -13.08 4.88 10.16
CA ARG A 150 -14.38 5.38 9.70
C ARG A 150 -15.52 4.43 10.05
N SER A 151 -15.24 3.33 10.77
CA SER A 151 -16.16 2.23 11.02
C SER A 151 -16.93 1.79 9.77
N SER A 152 -16.27 1.77 8.61
CA SER A 152 -16.91 1.51 7.32
C SER A 152 -15.96 0.93 6.26
N PHE A 153 -16.33 -0.24 5.72
CA PHE A 153 -15.63 -0.86 4.59
C PHE A 153 -15.80 -0.11 3.26
N SER A 154 -16.77 0.80 3.17
CA SER A 154 -16.99 1.64 1.98
C SER A 154 -16.30 3.01 2.09
N ALA A 155 -15.50 3.23 3.13
CA ALA A 155 -14.78 4.48 3.33
C ALA A 155 -13.69 4.73 2.26
N LEU A 156 -13.14 3.65 1.69
CA LEU A 156 -12.31 3.67 0.50
C LEU A 156 -12.90 2.77 -0.59
N PRO A 157 -12.58 3.02 -1.87
CA PRO A 157 -13.04 2.18 -2.98
C PRO A 157 -12.62 0.72 -2.79
N SER A 158 -13.52 -0.23 -3.07
CA SER A 158 -13.29 -1.66 -2.82
C SER A 158 -12.07 -2.24 -3.54
N VAL A 159 -11.66 -1.66 -4.68
CA VAL A 159 -10.44 -2.06 -5.40
C VAL A 159 -9.16 -1.85 -4.58
N THR A 160 -9.22 -0.99 -3.56
CA THR A 160 -8.09 -0.73 -2.64
C THR A 160 -7.99 -1.78 -1.53
N ALA A 161 -9.00 -2.65 -1.38
CA ALA A 161 -8.92 -3.88 -0.60
C ALA A 161 -8.12 -4.95 -1.38
N ILE A 162 -6.79 -4.82 -1.35
CA ILE A 162 -5.88 -5.69 -2.11
C ILE A 162 -5.99 -7.15 -1.64
N ALA A 163 -6.37 -8.03 -2.56
CA ALA A 163 -6.45 -9.47 -2.29
C ALA A 163 -5.07 -10.10 -2.02
N ASP A 164 -5.03 -11.09 -1.13
CA ASP A 164 -3.78 -11.83 -0.80
C ASP A 164 -3.13 -12.49 -2.01
N SER A 165 -3.94 -12.86 -3.02
CA SER A 165 -3.44 -13.41 -4.28
C SER A 165 -2.51 -12.44 -5.04
N LEU A 166 -2.67 -11.12 -4.85
CA LEU A 166 -1.86 -10.07 -5.46
C LEU A 166 -0.62 -9.72 -4.64
N LEU A 167 -0.55 -10.21 -3.39
CA LEU A 167 0.58 -9.98 -2.50
C LEU A 167 1.73 -10.93 -2.80
N TYR A 168 2.91 -10.44 -2.41
CA TYR A 168 4.13 -11.21 -2.36
C TYR A 168 4.16 -12.03 -1.07
N ASP A 169 4.48 -13.31 -1.15
CA ASP A 169 4.83 -14.09 0.02
C ASP A 169 6.32 -13.84 0.32
N ARG A 170 6.61 -13.22 1.47
CA ARG A 170 7.98 -12.88 1.91
C ARG A 170 8.92 -14.11 1.90
N ASN A 171 8.35 -15.32 1.94
CA ASN A 171 9.10 -16.56 2.14
C ASN A 171 9.15 -17.51 0.95
N ALA A 172 8.47 -17.26 -0.19
CA ALA A 172 8.31 -18.32 -1.20
C ALA A 172 8.76 -18.00 -2.63
N GLU A 173 8.33 -16.92 -3.31
CA GLU A 173 8.68 -16.77 -4.74
C GLU A 173 8.75 -15.29 -5.20
N PRO A 174 9.93 -14.75 -5.59
CA PRO A 174 10.09 -13.38 -6.08
C PRO A 174 9.32 -13.07 -7.38
N GLU A 175 8.76 -14.09 -8.03
CA GLU A 175 8.17 -14.02 -9.36
C GLU A 175 7.03 -13.01 -9.47
N LYS A 176 6.15 -12.88 -8.47
CA LYS A 176 5.01 -11.93 -8.57
C LYS A 176 5.45 -10.47 -8.61
N SER A 177 6.42 -10.12 -7.76
CA SER A 177 7.02 -8.78 -7.71
C SER A 177 7.74 -8.50 -9.03
N ASP A 178 8.56 -9.45 -9.48
CA ASP A 178 9.33 -9.34 -10.71
C ASP A 178 8.41 -9.18 -11.93
N LEU A 179 7.36 -10.01 -12.04
CA LEU A 179 6.37 -9.94 -13.12
C LEU A 179 5.61 -8.62 -13.13
N ARG A 180 5.26 -8.07 -11.96
CA ARG A 180 4.57 -6.78 -11.85
C ARG A 180 5.49 -5.64 -12.32
N VAL A 181 6.73 -5.61 -11.85
CA VAL A 181 7.73 -4.61 -12.26
C VAL A 181 8.08 -4.72 -13.75
N GLN A 182 8.19 -5.94 -14.28
CA GLN A 182 8.40 -6.18 -15.71
C GLN A 182 7.27 -5.61 -16.57
N LYS A 183 6.01 -5.81 -16.16
CA LYS A 183 4.86 -5.23 -16.88
C LYS A 183 4.94 -3.71 -16.94
N TRP A 184 5.44 -3.06 -15.89
CA TRP A 184 5.68 -1.62 -15.91
C TRP A 184 6.82 -1.27 -16.86
N ARG A 185 7.97 -1.94 -16.73
CA ARG A 185 9.18 -1.70 -17.55
C ARG A 185 8.93 -1.89 -19.05
N ALA A 186 8.07 -2.85 -19.41
CA ALA A 186 7.71 -3.14 -20.79
C ALA A 186 6.86 -2.04 -21.46
N ASN A 187 6.31 -1.09 -20.70
CA ASN A 187 5.39 -0.08 -21.22
C ASN A 187 5.74 1.33 -20.67
N SER A 188 6.29 2.20 -21.52
CA SER A 188 6.68 3.57 -21.15
C SER A 188 5.49 4.46 -20.75
N ASP A 189 4.32 4.29 -21.37
CA ASP A 189 3.08 4.97 -20.97
C ASP A 189 2.64 4.54 -19.57
N LYS A 190 2.82 3.26 -19.23
CA LYS A 190 2.54 2.76 -17.88
C LYS A 190 3.44 3.40 -16.84
N ILE A 191 4.75 3.52 -17.11
CA ILE A 191 5.70 4.21 -16.23
C ILE A 191 5.29 5.67 -16.04
N MET A 192 4.95 6.37 -17.12
CA MET A 192 4.50 7.76 -17.05
C MET A 192 3.25 7.91 -16.17
N LYS A 193 2.24 7.06 -16.38
CA LYS A 193 1.00 7.05 -15.59
C LYS A 193 1.26 6.77 -14.12
N LEU A 194 2.11 5.80 -13.80
CA LEU A 194 2.50 5.49 -12.41
C LEU A 194 3.20 6.67 -11.73
N ARG A 195 4.05 7.40 -12.47
CA ARG A 195 4.73 8.57 -11.92
C ARG A 195 3.77 9.74 -11.68
N ILE A 196 2.84 9.97 -12.61
CA ILE A 196 1.81 10.99 -12.45
C ILE A 196 0.91 10.66 -11.25
N SER A 197 0.40 9.43 -11.16
CA SER A 197 -0.46 9.02 -10.04
C SER A 197 0.28 9.04 -8.71
N ALA A 198 1.55 8.64 -8.64
CA ALA A 198 2.35 8.72 -7.42
C ALA A 198 2.50 10.17 -6.91
N LYS A 199 2.74 11.13 -7.82
CA LYS A 199 2.79 12.56 -7.45
C LYS A 199 1.44 13.07 -7.00
N GLU A 200 0.38 12.67 -7.69
CA GLU A 200 -0.98 13.10 -7.33
C GLU A 200 -1.39 12.53 -5.97
N VAL A 201 -1.07 11.26 -5.65
CA VAL A 201 -1.27 10.68 -4.30
C VAL A 201 -0.54 11.51 -3.25
N THR A 202 0.73 11.82 -3.49
CA THR A 202 1.57 12.63 -2.58
C THR A 202 0.91 13.99 -2.32
N PHE A 203 0.47 14.67 -3.39
CA PHE A 203 -0.21 15.96 -3.31
C PHE A 203 -1.54 15.88 -2.57
N GLN A 204 -2.39 14.87 -2.87
CA GLN A 204 -3.67 14.72 -2.19
C GLN A 204 -3.53 14.35 -0.72
N ILE A 205 -2.48 13.59 -0.34
CA ILE A 205 -2.14 13.37 1.07
C ILE A 205 -1.86 14.71 1.75
N GLU A 206 -1.02 15.57 1.18
CA GLU A 206 -0.71 16.89 1.77
C GLU A 206 -1.97 17.76 1.94
N GLN A 207 -2.85 17.77 0.93
CA GLN A 207 -4.12 18.50 1.01
C GLN A 207 -5.05 17.94 2.09
N TRP A 208 -5.11 16.63 2.22
CA TRP A 208 -5.92 15.97 3.23
C TRP A 208 -5.37 16.21 4.64
N GLN A 209 -4.05 16.14 4.82
CA GLN A 209 -3.36 16.45 6.07
C GLN A 209 -3.69 17.88 6.52
N GLN A 210 -3.55 18.87 5.64
CA GLN A 210 -3.78 20.29 5.96
C GLN A 210 -5.24 20.61 6.32
N LYS A 211 -6.21 19.86 5.77
CA LYS A 211 -7.63 20.16 5.96
C LYS A 211 -8.24 19.39 7.13
N GLU A 212 -7.85 18.13 7.30
CA GLU A 212 -8.53 17.20 8.19
C GLU A 212 -7.58 16.57 9.21
N LEU A 213 -6.40 16.06 8.84
CA LEU A 213 -5.61 15.25 9.78
C LEU A 213 -4.76 16.07 10.76
N ASP A 214 -4.19 17.19 10.31
CA ASP A 214 -3.30 18.08 11.09
C ASP A 214 -3.98 19.42 11.45
N ASN A 215 -5.28 19.56 11.15
CA ASN A 215 -6.02 20.78 11.41
C ASN A 215 -6.74 20.72 12.77
N PRO A 216 -6.29 21.46 13.80
CA PRO A 216 -6.94 21.47 15.11
C PRO A 216 -8.33 22.12 15.08
N LYS A 217 -8.66 22.85 14.01
CA LYS A 217 -9.95 23.51 13.79
C LYS A 217 -10.80 22.81 12.71
N ARG A 218 -10.49 21.56 12.39
CA ARG A 218 -11.26 20.80 11.40
C ARG A 218 -12.73 20.71 11.81
N ASP A 219 -13.60 20.71 10.81
CA ASP A 219 -14.97 20.27 11.02
C ASP A 219 -14.98 18.73 11.00
N LEU A 220 -15.38 18.11 12.12
CA LEU A 220 -15.45 16.65 12.23
C LEU A 220 -16.48 16.06 11.27
N TRP A 221 -17.46 16.85 10.83
CA TRP A 221 -18.53 16.41 9.93
C TRP A 221 -18.15 16.48 8.45
N GLU A 222 -17.08 17.18 8.11
CA GLU A 222 -16.65 17.37 6.73
C GLU A 222 -15.61 16.32 6.33
N ASP A 223 -15.98 15.46 5.38
CA ASP A 223 -15.06 14.48 4.82
C ASP A 223 -14.23 15.08 3.69
N ASN A 224 -12.96 15.35 3.97
CA ASN A 224 -12.02 15.91 3.00
C ASN A 224 -11.19 14.83 2.28
N SER A 225 -11.41 13.55 2.60
CA SER A 225 -10.62 12.43 2.06
C SER A 225 -11.00 12.00 0.65
N LYS A 226 -12.17 12.42 0.13
CA LYS A 226 -12.73 11.91 -1.14
C LYS A 226 -11.77 12.01 -2.33
N LYS A 227 -11.11 13.16 -2.51
CA LYS A 227 -10.15 13.36 -3.60
C LYS A 227 -8.93 12.45 -3.46
N PHE A 228 -8.47 12.26 -2.22
CA PHE A 228 -7.41 11.30 -1.93
C PHE A 228 -7.86 9.88 -2.29
N ALA A 229 -9.08 9.48 -1.92
CA ALA A 229 -9.64 8.16 -2.22
C ALA A 229 -9.69 7.86 -3.73
N ASP A 230 -10.17 8.81 -4.54
CA ASP A 230 -10.26 8.67 -6.00
C ASP A 230 -8.87 8.48 -6.64
N VAL A 231 -7.90 9.29 -6.20
CA VAL A 231 -6.51 9.24 -6.70
C VAL A 231 -5.79 7.98 -6.20
N TYR A 232 -6.05 7.57 -4.96
CA TYR A 232 -5.50 6.36 -4.36
C TYR A 232 -5.99 5.12 -5.12
N GLU A 233 -7.28 5.05 -5.46
CA GLU A 233 -7.83 4.01 -6.32
C GLU A 233 -7.10 3.96 -7.67
N LEU A 234 -6.92 5.11 -8.34
CA LEU A 234 -6.21 5.15 -9.62
C LEU A 234 -4.77 4.64 -9.48
N PHE A 235 -4.08 5.04 -8.42
CA PHE A 235 -2.73 4.57 -8.12
C PHE A 235 -2.70 3.06 -7.92
N ILE A 236 -3.59 2.50 -7.10
CA ILE A 236 -3.68 1.05 -6.84
C ILE A 236 -3.94 0.28 -8.14
N ARG A 237 -4.90 0.72 -8.96
CA ARG A 237 -5.18 0.08 -10.25
C ARG A 237 -3.97 0.07 -11.17
N LEU A 238 -3.27 1.21 -11.25
CA LEU A 238 -2.05 1.31 -12.04
C LEU A 238 -0.95 0.40 -11.48
N TYR A 239 -0.71 0.45 -10.17
CA TYR A 239 0.34 -0.31 -9.49
C TYR A 239 0.13 -1.82 -9.70
N PHE A 240 -1.05 -2.35 -9.41
CA PHE A 240 -1.34 -3.78 -9.52
C PHE A 240 -1.72 -4.25 -10.94
N ASN A 241 -1.67 -3.37 -11.94
CA ASN A 241 -2.07 -3.67 -13.33
C ASN A 241 -3.52 -4.16 -13.44
N LEU A 242 -4.42 -3.56 -12.68
CA LEU A 242 -5.85 -3.86 -12.68
C LEU A 242 -6.55 -3.13 -13.85
N PRO A 243 -7.71 -3.63 -14.32
CA PRO A 243 -8.48 -2.97 -15.37
C PRO A 243 -8.92 -1.54 -14.98
N PRO A 244 -9.07 -0.64 -15.97
CA PRO A 244 -9.62 0.69 -15.74
C PRO A 244 -11.08 0.64 -15.27
N MET A 245 -11.58 1.76 -14.73
CA MET A 245 -13.00 1.96 -14.41
C MET A 245 -13.86 2.00 -15.67
#